data_AF-A0A925D9L1-F1
#
_entry.id   AF-A0A925D9L1-F1
#
_cell.length_a   1.000
_cell.length_b   1.000
_cell.length_c   1.000
_cell.angle_alpha   90.00
_cell.angle_beta   90.00
_cell.angle_gamma   90.00
#
_symmetry.space_group_name_H-M   'P 1'
#
loop_
_entity.id
_entity.type
_entity.pdbx_description
1 polymer ?
#
loop_
_entity_poly.entity_id
_entity_poly.type
_entity_poly.pdbx_seq_one_letter_code
_entity_poly.pdbx_strand_id
1 'polypeptide(L)'
;MDRLIEKGRFKEAFKHAKTCLRLQNSPENRWLVERAYLLRIEELVRGGLRTSAAEVAGSFLTFGVSDPQILQSLVLILPRLGMFRQAVALGSQLDSPEAQASLSLKVADEAVLRPPDSPPSHSDLRAGGGRIREALAALERTSDGESLDLLKDIPRNSPWADWRYFARGLAAFYRHDDAQAGENWGRLDPGRAASCIAAVLQLTMPLTVNVGSHRPPAPQHAQGGMHQIEVAVFGEPLLTRLEDLQRQLGQNGSPIVDWKKACQALGRLRLGLHRLDPRLAQRLTEILLEPLMTAATNRSYEQARDLVRDFTSASEPLPLDPHWNRLWALLWERPQGDLERAVEHWRKYLIDIEQLAALSPHERHRLQAIVWRHIGELLAEDSRDDSLGFFAAGPDRAATRQRLALAVEALEQSLRLDPRQRPTYEMLLELHQENNQPEALAQAA
;
A
#
# COMPACT_ATOMS: atom_id res chain seq x y z
N MET A 1 27.59 8.44 14.66
CA MET A 1 26.48 8.97 13.85
C MET A 1 26.58 8.48 12.41
N ASP A 2 27.75 8.61 11.76
CA ASP A 2 27.95 8.17 10.36
C ASP A 2 27.63 6.70 10.11
N ARG A 3 28.01 5.79 11.01
CA ARG A 3 27.62 4.36 10.92
C ARG A 3 26.10 4.12 10.84
N LEU A 4 25.27 4.98 11.43
CA LEU A 4 23.80 4.86 11.33
C LEU A 4 23.29 5.40 10.00
N ILE A 5 23.91 6.46 9.47
CA ILE A 5 23.63 7.02 8.15
C ILE A 5 23.99 6.02 7.06
N GLU A 6 25.17 5.41 7.13
CA GLU A 6 25.61 4.36 6.19
C GLU A 6 24.65 3.17 6.16
N LYS A 7 24.05 2.85 7.31
CA LYS A 7 23.02 1.79 7.44
C LYS A 7 21.61 2.25 7.06
N GLY A 8 21.42 3.50 6.62
CA GLY A 8 20.11 4.07 6.29
C GLY A 8 19.15 4.21 7.49
N ARG A 9 19.63 4.12 8.73
CA ARG A 9 18.81 4.23 9.95
C ARG A 9 18.63 5.69 10.36
N PHE A 10 18.07 6.51 9.47
CA PHE A 10 18.05 7.96 9.64
C PHE A 10 17.22 8.43 10.84
N LYS A 11 16.13 7.72 11.20
CA LYS A 11 15.34 8.00 12.42
C LYS A 11 16.19 7.90 13.70
N GLU A 12 17.09 6.92 13.76
CA GLU A 12 17.97 6.71 14.91
C GLU A 12 19.16 7.67 14.87
N ALA A 13 19.73 7.91 13.69
CA ALA A 13 20.77 8.91 13.49
C ALA A 13 20.28 10.29 13.98
N PHE A 14 19.04 10.65 13.67
CA PHE A 14 18.39 11.87 14.13
C PHE A 14 18.22 11.93 15.66
N LYS A 15 17.71 10.86 16.29
CA LYS A 15 17.60 10.78 17.77
C LYS A 15 18.96 10.92 18.45
N HIS A 16 19.98 10.30 17.86
CA HIS A 16 21.34 10.35 18.39
C HIS A 16 21.94 11.74 18.24
N ALA A 17 21.81 12.39 17.06
CA ALA A 17 22.27 13.75 16.82
C ALA A 17 21.63 14.77 17.78
N LYS A 18 20.31 14.66 18.04
CA LYS A 18 19.62 15.50 19.04
C LYS A 18 20.18 15.29 20.45
N THR A 19 20.52 14.06 20.81
CA THR A 19 21.15 13.76 22.10
C THR A 19 22.52 14.42 22.21
N CYS A 20 23.34 14.35 21.16
CA CYS A 20 24.66 15.01 21.11
C CYS A 20 24.54 16.53 21.28
N LEU A 21 23.63 17.18 20.55
CA LEU A 21 23.39 18.63 20.67
C LEU A 21 22.94 19.04 22.07
N ARG A 22 22.12 18.21 22.73
CA ARG A 22 21.68 18.46 24.12
C ARG A 22 22.82 18.33 25.13
N LEU A 23 23.75 17.39 24.90
CA LEU A 23 24.92 17.21 25.76
C LEU A 23 25.95 18.32 25.57
N GLN A 24 26.14 18.76 24.32
CA GLN A 24 27.07 19.82 23.97
C GLN A 24 26.50 20.66 22.82
N ASN A 25 26.13 21.90 23.13
CA ASN A 25 25.60 22.84 22.13
C ASN A 25 26.75 23.46 21.31
N SER A 26 27.27 22.70 20.33
CA SER A 26 28.33 23.15 19.42
C SER A 26 27.81 23.28 17.97
N PRO A 27 28.46 24.12 17.13
CA PRO A 27 28.12 24.23 15.70
C PRO A 27 28.17 22.89 14.96
N GLU A 28 29.13 22.02 15.30
CA GLU A 28 29.29 20.70 14.68
C GLU A 28 28.09 19.80 15.04
N ASN A 29 27.67 19.79 16.31
CA ASN A 29 26.51 19.03 16.74
C ASN A 29 25.21 19.58 16.14
N ARG A 30 25.13 20.90 15.91
CA ARG A 30 24.00 21.51 15.20
C ARG A 30 23.98 21.02 13.75
N TRP A 31 25.10 21.11 13.04
CA TRP A 31 25.24 20.61 11.66
C TRP A 31 24.84 19.13 11.54
N LEU A 32 25.22 18.28 12.50
CA LEU A 32 24.81 16.86 12.52
C LEU A 32 23.29 16.69 12.61
N VAL A 33 22.60 17.54 13.37
CA VAL A 33 21.13 17.52 13.46
C VAL A 33 20.50 18.01 12.15
N GLU A 34 21.01 19.09 11.57
CA GLU A 34 20.55 19.63 10.28
C GLU A 34 20.70 18.59 9.16
N ARG A 35 21.87 17.93 9.06
CA ARG A 35 22.13 16.84 8.11
C ARG A 35 21.20 15.65 8.34
N ALA A 36 20.95 15.27 9.59
CA ALA A 36 20.05 14.17 9.92
C ALA A 36 18.59 14.47 9.56
N TYR A 37 18.14 15.73 9.70
CA TYR A 37 16.83 16.15 9.21
C TYR A 37 16.72 16.00 7.69
N LEU A 38 17.68 16.57 6.94
CA LEU A 38 17.67 16.54 5.49
C LEU A 38 17.63 15.09 4.96
N LEU A 39 18.51 14.23 5.46
CA LEU A 39 18.54 12.82 5.07
C LEU A 39 17.25 12.06 5.40
N ARG A 40 16.61 12.37 6.54
CA ARG A 40 15.32 11.78 6.90
C ARG A 40 14.19 12.27 5.98
N ILE A 41 14.21 13.53 5.57
CA ILE A 41 13.24 14.07 4.60
C ILE A 41 13.43 13.35 3.26
N GLU A 42 14.67 13.24 2.76
CA GLU A 42 14.98 12.54 1.51
C GLU A 42 14.60 11.06 1.53
N GLU A 43 14.82 10.36 2.66
CA GLU A 43 14.35 8.99 2.86
C GLU A 43 12.83 8.88 2.74
N LEU A 44 12.09 9.76 3.42
CA LEU A 44 10.63 9.77 3.39
C LEU A 44 10.10 10.11 1.99
N VAL A 45 10.73 11.05 1.29
CA VAL A 45 10.40 11.37 -0.11
C VAL A 45 10.63 10.18 -1.02
N ARG A 46 11.77 9.49 -0.91
CA ARG A 46 12.06 8.26 -1.68
C ARG A 46 11.09 7.12 -1.33
N GLY A 47 10.59 7.09 -0.09
CA GLY A 47 9.57 6.14 0.34
C GLY A 47 8.13 6.51 -0.07
N GLY A 48 7.91 7.64 -0.75
CA GLY A 48 6.56 8.12 -1.10
C GLY A 48 5.76 8.69 0.08
N LEU A 49 6.36 8.81 1.27
CA LEU A 49 5.70 9.25 2.50
C LEU A 49 5.67 10.78 2.62
N ARG A 50 4.99 11.43 1.67
CA ARG A 50 5.00 12.89 1.49
C ARG A 50 4.52 13.67 2.72
N THR A 51 3.40 13.25 3.34
CA THR A 51 2.84 13.95 4.51
C THR A 51 3.81 13.92 5.68
N SER A 52 4.36 12.76 6.01
CA SER A 52 5.38 12.64 7.06
C SER A 52 6.66 13.40 6.71
N ALA A 53 7.06 13.43 5.44
CA ALA A 53 8.20 14.24 5.01
C ALA A 53 7.95 15.74 5.21
N ALA A 54 6.74 16.22 4.90
CA ALA A 54 6.33 17.60 5.12
C ALA A 54 6.31 17.98 6.61
N GLU A 55 5.83 17.08 7.49
CA GLU A 55 5.88 17.28 8.95
C GLU A 55 7.32 17.40 9.48
N VAL A 56 8.21 16.53 9.01
CA VAL A 56 9.63 16.57 9.38
C VAL A 56 10.30 17.84 8.83
N ALA A 57 10.00 18.22 7.59
CA ALA A 57 10.48 19.46 7.00
C ALA A 57 9.97 20.70 7.75
N GLY A 58 8.69 20.74 8.14
CA GLY A 58 8.14 21.80 8.98
C GLY A 58 8.85 21.90 10.34
N SER A 59 9.14 20.77 10.97
CA SER A 59 9.92 20.72 12.21
C SER A 59 11.36 21.21 12.01
N PHE A 60 11.96 20.91 10.85
CA PHE A 60 13.30 21.36 10.50
C PHE A 60 13.35 22.88 10.26
N LEU A 61 12.35 23.44 9.57
CA LEU A 61 12.23 24.89 9.40
C LEU A 61 12.10 25.63 10.73
N THR A 62 11.32 25.09 11.68
CA THR A 62 11.20 25.66 13.04
C THR A 62 12.51 25.56 13.82
N PHE A 63 13.31 24.50 13.60
CA PHE A 63 14.65 24.37 14.21
C PHE A 63 15.65 25.39 13.64
N GLY A 64 15.43 25.84 12.40
CA GLY A 64 16.29 26.74 11.65
C GLY A 64 17.45 26.00 10.98
N VAL A 65 17.90 26.52 9.83
CA VAL A 65 19.02 25.98 9.06
C VAL A 65 20.15 26.99 9.10
N SER A 66 21.32 26.59 9.57
CA SER A 66 22.49 27.46 9.65
C SER A 66 23.48 27.24 8.53
N ASP A 67 23.55 26.02 7.98
CA ASP A 67 24.45 25.71 6.88
C ASP A 67 23.82 26.07 5.51
N PRO A 68 24.49 26.89 4.66
CA PRO A 68 23.96 27.28 3.36
C PRO A 68 23.74 26.14 2.37
N GLN A 69 24.58 25.09 2.40
CA GLN A 69 24.45 23.93 1.51
C GLN A 69 23.24 23.08 1.89
N ILE A 70 23.00 22.92 3.20
CA ILE A 70 21.80 22.25 3.71
C ILE A 70 20.56 23.08 3.40
N LEU A 71 20.62 24.41 3.53
CA LEU A 71 19.51 25.30 3.16
C LEU A 71 19.16 25.15 1.67
N GLN A 72 20.16 25.21 0.79
CA GLN A 72 19.98 25.01 -0.65
C GLN A 72 19.30 23.66 -0.93
N SER A 73 19.79 22.58 -0.34
CA SER A 73 19.23 21.23 -0.53
C SER A 73 17.79 21.13 -0.02
N LEU A 74 17.49 21.70 1.15
CA LEU A 74 16.16 21.74 1.71
C LEU A 74 15.20 22.51 0.80
N VAL A 75 15.59 23.71 0.35
CA VAL A 75 14.77 24.58 -0.50
C VAL A 75 14.37 23.89 -1.81
N LEU A 76 15.28 23.10 -2.40
CA LEU A 76 14.99 22.34 -3.62
C LEU A 76 14.02 21.15 -3.40
N ILE A 77 13.91 20.64 -2.18
CA ILE A 77 13.00 19.54 -1.82
C ILE A 77 11.61 20.03 -1.43
N LEU A 78 11.49 21.21 -0.80
CA LEU A 78 10.22 21.74 -0.30
C LEU A 78 9.06 21.77 -1.32
N PRO A 79 9.25 22.12 -2.61
CA PRO A 79 8.17 22.05 -3.61
C PRO A 79 7.57 20.65 -3.72
N ARG A 80 8.40 19.60 -3.69
CA ARG A 80 7.96 18.19 -3.73
C ARG A 80 7.10 17.79 -2.54
N LEU A 81 7.20 18.53 -1.44
CA LEU A 81 6.42 18.33 -0.22
C LEU A 81 5.12 19.16 -0.20
N GLY A 82 4.89 19.99 -1.22
CA GLY A 82 3.76 20.93 -1.24
C GLY A 82 4.02 22.20 -0.43
N MET A 83 5.27 22.42 0.00
CA MET A 83 5.68 23.57 0.82
C MET A 83 6.22 24.72 -0.05
N PHE A 84 5.48 25.08 -1.09
CA PHE A 84 5.91 26.05 -2.11
C PHE A 84 6.19 27.43 -1.53
N ARG A 85 5.31 27.92 -0.64
CA ARG A 85 5.45 29.24 -0.04
C ARG A 85 6.76 29.34 0.75
N GLN A 86 7.10 28.29 1.49
CA GLN A 86 8.34 28.20 2.25
C GLN A 86 9.54 28.11 1.32
N ALA A 87 9.45 27.31 0.26
CA ALA A 87 10.52 27.19 -0.74
C ALA A 87 10.86 28.54 -1.37
N VAL A 88 9.85 29.31 -1.81
CA VAL A 88 10.06 30.63 -2.42
C VAL A 88 10.58 31.65 -1.40
N ALA A 89 10.03 31.68 -0.18
CA ALA A 89 10.45 32.60 0.87
C ALA A 89 11.91 32.39 1.31
N LEU A 90 12.37 31.14 1.33
CA LEU A 90 13.77 30.80 1.62
C LEU A 90 14.65 30.90 0.37
N GLY A 91 14.09 30.75 -0.81
CA GLY A 91 14.81 30.87 -2.09
C GLY A 91 15.46 32.25 -2.28
N SER A 92 14.84 33.31 -1.76
CA SER A 92 15.44 34.66 -1.79
C SER A 92 16.66 34.82 -0.87
N GLN A 93 16.90 33.85 0.02
CA GLN A 93 18.09 33.80 0.90
C GLN A 93 19.23 32.99 0.29
N LEU A 94 19.04 32.40 -0.90
CA LEU A 94 20.09 31.67 -1.59
C LEU A 94 21.03 32.67 -2.29
N ASP A 95 22.31 32.64 -1.92
CA ASP A 95 23.33 33.53 -2.48
C ASP A 95 23.71 33.18 -3.94
N SER A 96 23.48 31.93 -4.35
CA SER A 96 23.85 31.44 -5.69
C SER A 96 22.71 31.66 -6.69
N PRO A 97 22.96 32.37 -7.81
CA PRO A 97 21.97 32.51 -8.89
C PRO A 97 21.65 31.16 -9.54
N GLU A 98 22.59 30.22 -9.57
CA GLU A 98 22.37 28.84 -10.06
C GLU A 98 21.39 28.09 -9.17
N ALA A 99 21.46 28.27 -7.84
CA ALA A 99 20.54 27.68 -6.90
C ALA A 99 19.11 28.25 -7.04
N GLN A 100 19.00 29.56 -7.27
CA GLN A 100 17.71 30.22 -7.55
C GLN A 100 17.11 29.74 -8.88
N ALA A 101 17.92 29.60 -9.92
CA ALA A 101 17.49 29.03 -11.19
C ALA A 101 17.00 27.60 -11.01
N SER A 102 17.77 26.77 -10.29
CA SER A 102 17.39 25.38 -9.97
C SER A 102 16.06 25.30 -9.22
N LEU A 103 15.83 26.19 -8.25
CA LEU A 103 14.56 26.28 -7.54
C LEU A 103 13.41 26.63 -8.49
N SER A 104 13.60 27.63 -9.37
CA SER A 104 12.60 28.01 -10.37
C SER A 104 12.18 26.84 -11.25
N LEU A 105 13.16 26.03 -11.70
CA LEU A 105 12.91 24.81 -12.48
C LEU A 105 12.13 23.75 -11.66
N LYS A 106 12.50 23.51 -10.40
CA LYS A 106 11.79 22.55 -9.53
C LYS A 106 10.37 22.98 -9.21
N VAL A 107 10.14 24.27 -9.00
CA VAL A 107 8.80 24.81 -8.78
C VAL A 107 7.95 24.68 -10.04
N ALA A 108 8.52 24.93 -11.22
CA ALA A 108 7.84 24.71 -12.49
C ALA A 108 7.48 23.22 -12.70
N ASP A 109 8.38 22.28 -12.38
CA ASP A 109 8.07 20.85 -12.40
C ASP A 109 6.85 20.51 -11.55
N GLU A 110 6.86 20.92 -10.29
CA GLU A 110 5.76 20.58 -9.38
C GLU A 110 4.45 21.30 -9.73
N ALA A 111 4.50 22.48 -10.37
CA ALA A 111 3.31 23.15 -10.86
C ALA A 111 2.60 22.38 -11.98
N VAL A 112 3.35 21.67 -12.84
CA VAL A 112 2.79 20.77 -13.86
C VAL A 112 2.30 19.47 -13.23
N LEU A 113 3.13 18.85 -12.38
CA LEU A 113 2.82 17.54 -11.79
C LEU A 113 1.66 17.62 -10.79
N ARG A 114 1.57 18.70 -10.01
CA ARG A 114 0.63 18.88 -8.89
C ARG A 114 0.04 20.29 -8.84
N PRO A 115 -0.87 20.63 -9.78
CA PRO A 115 -1.48 21.96 -9.85
C PRO A 115 -2.19 22.43 -8.58
N PRO A 116 -2.95 21.58 -7.84
CA PRO A 116 -3.66 22.02 -6.64
C PRO A 116 -2.72 22.58 -5.56
N ASP A 117 -1.47 22.12 -5.53
CA ASP A 117 -0.50 22.53 -4.52
C ASP A 117 0.18 23.87 -4.87
N SER A 118 -0.04 24.39 -6.09
CA SER A 118 0.55 25.66 -6.53
C SER A 118 -0.14 26.86 -5.85
N PRO A 119 0.60 27.64 -5.04
CA PRO A 119 0.02 28.71 -4.22
C PRO A 119 -0.65 29.80 -5.08
N PRO A 120 -1.81 30.34 -4.65
CA PRO A 120 -2.52 31.41 -5.38
C PRO A 120 -1.70 32.69 -5.54
N SER A 121 -0.75 32.93 -4.63
CA SER A 121 0.12 34.11 -4.64
C SER A 121 1.11 34.16 -5.80
N HIS A 122 1.27 33.06 -6.56
CA HIS A 122 2.15 32.99 -7.73
C HIS A 122 1.35 32.71 -9.00
N SER A 123 0.64 33.73 -9.48
CA SER A 123 -0.21 33.66 -10.68
C SER A 123 0.55 33.15 -11.91
N ASP A 124 1.79 33.58 -12.09
CA ASP A 124 2.61 33.24 -13.27
C ASP A 124 2.97 31.75 -13.29
N LEU A 125 3.25 31.18 -12.11
CA LEU A 125 3.53 29.75 -11.98
C LEU A 125 2.31 28.91 -12.29
N ARG A 126 1.14 29.32 -11.79
CA ARG A 126 -0.13 28.65 -12.06
C ARG A 126 -0.52 28.75 -13.53
N ALA A 127 -0.38 29.93 -14.13
CA ALA A 127 -0.70 30.15 -15.53
C ALA A 127 0.23 29.34 -16.45
N GLY A 128 1.53 29.33 -16.16
CA GLY A 128 2.50 28.53 -16.92
C GLY A 128 2.25 27.02 -16.80
N GLY A 129 2.08 26.51 -15.57
CA GLY A 129 1.79 25.11 -15.33
C GLY A 129 0.44 24.68 -15.92
N GLY A 130 -0.58 25.53 -15.80
CA GLY A 130 -1.92 25.33 -16.39
C GLY A 130 -1.86 25.19 -17.91
N ARG A 131 -1.16 26.11 -18.59
CA ARG A 131 -0.96 26.07 -20.05
C ARG A 131 -0.28 24.78 -20.52
N ILE A 132 0.75 24.31 -19.80
CA ILE A 132 1.39 23.01 -20.11
C ILE A 132 0.37 21.87 -19.98
N ARG A 133 -0.43 21.85 -18.91
CA ARG A 133 -1.41 20.79 -18.70
C ARG A 133 -2.55 20.82 -19.70
N GLU A 134 -3.01 22.00 -20.10
CA GLU A 134 -3.99 22.16 -21.18
C GLU A 134 -3.44 21.60 -22.49
N ALA A 135 -2.17 21.87 -22.81
CA ALA A 135 -1.52 21.29 -23.98
C ALA A 135 -1.43 19.76 -23.89
N LEU A 136 -1.01 19.19 -22.75
CA LEU A 136 -0.98 17.74 -22.55
C LEU A 136 -2.37 17.10 -22.67
N ALA A 137 -3.41 17.75 -22.13
CA ALA A 137 -4.80 17.29 -22.25
C ALA A 137 -5.33 17.40 -23.70
N ALA A 138 -4.84 18.36 -24.50
CA ALA A 138 -5.16 18.45 -25.92
C ALA A 138 -4.52 17.29 -26.72
N LEU A 139 -3.30 16.88 -26.37
CA LEU A 139 -2.66 15.70 -26.96
C LEU A 139 -3.41 14.40 -26.63
N GLU A 140 -3.87 14.23 -25.40
CA GLU A 140 -4.72 13.07 -25.03
C GLU A 140 -6.02 13.01 -25.85
N ARG A 141 -6.56 14.19 -26.24
CA ARG A 141 -7.72 14.31 -27.13
C ARG A 141 -7.36 14.18 -28.61
N THR A 142 -6.13 13.79 -28.97
CA THR A 142 -5.62 13.68 -30.36
C THR A 142 -5.64 15.00 -31.14
N SER A 143 -5.60 16.14 -30.44
CA SER A 143 -5.66 17.49 -31.01
C SER A 143 -4.26 18.12 -31.05
N ASP A 144 -3.37 17.56 -31.86
CA ASP A 144 -1.95 17.95 -31.91
C ASP A 144 -1.74 19.43 -32.24
N GLY A 145 -2.51 19.97 -33.19
CA GLY A 145 -2.43 21.39 -33.58
C GLY A 145 -2.73 22.33 -32.42
N GLU A 146 -3.83 22.08 -31.70
CA GLU A 146 -4.23 22.83 -30.51
C GLU A 146 -3.14 22.78 -29.43
N SER A 147 -2.58 21.59 -29.18
CA SER A 147 -1.47 21.45 -28.23
C SER A 147 -0.25 22.28 -28.63
N LEU A 148 0.15 22.27 -29.91
CA LEU A 148 1.33 22.99 -30.37
C LEU A 148 1.12 24.51 -30.33
N ASP A 149 -0.09 24.97 -30.66
CA ASP A 149 -0.47 26.38 -30.60
C ASP A 149 -0.42 26.91 -29.16
N LEU A 150 -0.93 26.15 -28.18
CA LEU A 150 -0.86 26.49 -26.75
C LEU A 150 0.59 26.66 -26.25
N LEU A 151 1.55 25.98 -26.88
CA LEU A 151 2.96 25.97 -26.46
C LEU A 151 3.83 26.99 -27.21
N LYS A 152 3.32 27.62 -28.26
CA LYS A 152 4.08 28.50 -29.17
C LYS A 152 4.70 29.70 -28.45
N ASP A 153 3.97 30.26 -27.49
CA ASP A 153 4.35 31.46 -26.76
C ASP A 153 5.32 31.21 -25.60
N ILE A 154 5.68 29.94 -25.32
CA ILE A 154 6.62 29.62 -24.25
C ILE A 154 8.06 29.88 -24.74
N PRO A 155 8.81 30.81 -24.11
CA PRO A 155 10.18 31.15 -24.53
C PRO A 155 11.17 29.99 -24.32
N ARG A 156 12.26 29.99 -25.10
CA ARG A 156 13.32 28.96 -24.99
C ARG A 156 14.05 28.93 -23.65
N ASN A 157 14.19 30.09 -23.00
CA ASN A 157 14.89 30.23 -21.71
C ASN A 157 13.92 30.22 -20.52
N SER A 158 12.66 29.88 -20.76
CA SER A 158 11.64 29.81 -19.73
C SER A 158 11.81 28.55 -18.87
N PRO A 159 11.45 28.57 -17.58
CA PRO A 159 11.46 27.35 -16.75
C PRO A 159 10.52 26.25 -17.27
N TRP A 160 9.62 26.59 -18.21
CA TRP A 160 8.70 25.69 -18.91
C TRP A 160 9.24 25.09 -20.21
N ALA A 161 10.44 25.47 -20.66
CA ALA A 161 10.97 25.02 -21.96
C ALA A 161 11.08 23.50 -22.08
N ASP A 162 11.53 22.81 -21.03
CA ASP A 162 11.60 21.35 -20.97
C ASP A 162 10.22 20.71 -21.12
N TRP A 163 9.23 21.22 -20.39
CA TRP A 163 7.85 20.72 -20.52
C TRP A 163 7.27 20.95 -21.91
N ARG A 164 7.63 22.05 -22.57
CA ARG A 164 7.29 22.28 -23.97
C ARG A 164 7.94 21.24 -24.89
N TYR A 165 9.24 20.96 -24.74
CA TYR A 165 9.92 19.94 -25.55
C TYR A 165 9.37 18.55 -25.27
N PHE A 166 9.04 18.25 -24.01
CA PHE A 166 8.38 17.02 -23.61
C PHE A 166 7.05 16.83 -24.35
N ALA A 167 6.16 17.81 -24.29
CA ALA A 167 4.87 17.76 -24.97
C ALA A 167 5.02 17.63 -26.51
N ARG A 168 5.99 18.33 -27.12
CA ARG A 168 6.29 18.17 -28.56
C ARG A 168 6.78 16.76 -28.90
N GLY A 169 7.65 16.19 -28.07
CA GLY A 169 8.10 14.82 -28.24
C GLY A 169 6.97 13.81 -28.02
N LEU A 170 6.05 14.09 -27.09
CA LEU A 170 4.85 13.26 -26.85
C LEU A 170 3.90 13.28 -28.05
N ALA A 171 3.69 14.43 -28.69
CA ALA A 171 2.93 14.55 -29.93
C ALA A 171 3.58 13.75 -31.09
N ALA A 172 4.91 13.76 -31.19
CA ALA A 172 5.62 12.93 -32.16
C ALA A 172 5.49 11.43 -31.82
N PHE A 173 5.60 11.06 -30.54
CA PHE A 173 5.43 9.70 -30.06
C PHE A 173 4.04 9.14 -30.37
N TYR A 174 2.96 9.91 -30.16
CA TYR A 174 1.61 9.48 -30.52
C TYR A 174 1.39 9.32 -32.03
N ARG A 175 2.18 9.98 -32.85
CA ARG A 175 2.20 9.78 -34.32
C ARG A 175 3.14 8.66 -34.75
N HIS A 176 3.75 7.94 -33.81
CA HIS A 176 4.77 6.92 -34.05
C HIS A 176 6.01 7.46 -34.81
N ASP A 177 6.32 8.74 -34.66
CA ASP A 177 7.55 9.35 -35.17
C ASP A 177 8.64 9.35 -34.08
N ASP A 178 9.20 8.16 -33.85
CA ASP A 178 10.18 7.92 -32.79
C ASP A 178 11.45 8.77 -32.96
N ALA A 179 11.84 9.06 -34.20
CA ALA A 179 12.99 9.92 -34.51
C ALA A 179 12.76 11.35 -34.03
N GLN A 180 11.61 11.95 -34.37
CA GLN A 180 11.27 13.29 -33.94
C GLN A 180 11.00 13.36 -32.43
N ALA A 181 10.42 12.32 -31.84
CA ALA A 181 10.25 12.21 -30.40
C ALA A 181 11.60 12.16 -29.68
N GLY A 182 12.52 11.33 -30.14
CA GLY A 182 13.90 11.23 -29.65
C GLY A 182 14.67 12.55 -29.76
N GLU A 183 14.55 13.27 -30.88
CA GLU A 183 15.19 14.57 -31.06
C GLU A 183 14.65 15.63 -30.08
N ASN A 184 13.34 15.66 -29.85
CA ASN A 184 12.74 16.60 -28.89
C ASN A 184 13.14 16.24 -27.45
N TRP A 185 13.08 14.96 -27.08
CA TRP A 185 13.40 14.50 -25.73
C TRP A 185 14.91 14.52 -25.42
N GLY A 186 15.78 14.40 -26.42
CA GLY A 186 17.23 14.56 -26.26
C GLY A 186 17.67 15.97 -25.88
N ARG A 187 16.75 16.96 -25.91
CA ARG A 187 16.98 18.34 -25.48
C ARG A 187 16.59 18.60 -24.03
N LEU A 188 15.97 17.63 -23.35
CA LEU A 188 15.53 17.78 -21.97
C LEU A 188 16.73 17.70 -21.03
N ASP A 189 16.68 18.46 -19.94
CA ASP A 189 17.65 18.35 -18.85
C ASP A 189 17.38 17.05 -18.06
N PRO A 190 18.36 16.13 -17.96
CA PRO A 190 18.23 14.86 -17.24
C PRO A 190 17.79 14.99 -15.77
N GLY A 191 18.03 16.16 -15.15
CA GLY A 191 17.62 16.45 -13.77
C GLY A 191 16.16 16.89 -13.60
N ARG A 192 15.42 17.10 -14.69
CA ARG A 192 14.03 17.56 -14.71
C ARG A 192 13.03 16.41 -14.74
N ALA A 193 11.85 16.63 -14.16
CA ALA A 193 10.78 15.64 -14.17
C ALA A 193 10.34 15.26 -15.59
N ALA A 194 10.27 16.24 -16.50
CA ALA A 194 9.95 16.03 -17.91
C ALA A 194 10.89 15.01 -18.58
N SER A 195 12.21 15.10 -18.32
CA SER A 195 13.19 14.14 -18.84
C SER A 195 13.03 12.77 -18.22
N CYS A 196 12.74 12.67 -16.92
CA CYS A 196 12.51 11.38 -16.28
C CYS A 196 11.31 10.65 -16.90
N ILE A 197 10.22 11.38 -17.19
CA ILE A 197 9.03 10.80 -17.83
C ILE A 197 9.36 10.39 -19.28
N ALA A 198 10.02 11.26 -20.05
CA ALA A 198 10.44 10.95 -21.42
C ALA A 198 11.33 9.71 -21.47
N ALA A 199 12.30 9.58 -20.55
CA ALA A 199 13.19 8.42 -20.49
C ALA A 199 12.41 7.12 -20.28
N VAL A 200 11.37 7.12 -19.45
CA VAL A 200 10.48 5.96 -19.27
C VAL A 200 9.72 5.64 -20.55
N LEU A 201 9.18 6.66 -21.24
CA LEU A 201 8.47 6.47 -22.51
C LEU A 201 9.39 5.97 -23.62
N GLN A 202 10.67 6.37 -23.63
CA GLN A 202 11.64 5.85 -24.61
C GLN A 202 11.89 4.35 -24.43
N LEU A 203 11.71 3.79 -23.23
CA LEU A 203 11.81 2.34 -23.01
C LEU A 203 10.63 1.57 -23.62
N THR A 204 9.50 2.24 -23.92
CA THR A 204 8.34 1.61 -24.56
C THR A 204 8.35 1.75 -26.07
N MET A 205 9.15 2.68 -26.62
CA MET A 205 9.38 2.76 -28.05
C MET A 205 9.96 1.42 -28.53
N PRO A 206 9.47 0.86 -29.64
CA PRO A 206 10.15 -0.26 -30.25
C PRO A 206 11.59 0.19 -30.48
N LEU A 207 12.57 -0.51 -29.91
CA LEU A 207 13.97 -0.32 -30.28
C LEU A 207 13.98 -0.42 -31.80
N THR A 208 14.09 0.72 -32.49
CA THR A 208 14.27 0.75 -33.93
C THR A 208 15.62 0.10 -34.14
N VAL A 209 15.59 -1.23 -34.28
CA VAL A 209 16.72 -2.03 -34.70
C VAL A 209 17.15 -1.36 -35.98
N ASN A 210 18.36 -0.79 -35.96
CA ASN A 210 19.01 -0.24 -37.14
C ASN A 210 18.67 -1.15 -38.33
N VAL A 211 17.99 -0.60 -39.34
CA VAL A 211 17.37 -1.32 -40.46
C VAL A 211 18.41 -2.01 -41.39
N GLY A 212 19.64 -2.22 -40.92
CA GLY A 212 20.68 -3.00 -41.58
C GLY A 212 20.81 -4.46 -41.14
N SER A 213 20.10 -4.93 -40.11
CA SER A 213 20.18 -6.34 -39.67
C SER A 213 18.80 -7.03 -39.73
N HIS A 214 18.56 -7.80 -40.80
CA HIS A 214 17.38 -8.65 -41.00
C HIS A 214 17.32 -9.85 -40.05
N ARG A 215 17.36 -9.62 -38.73
CA ARG A 215 17.06 -10.65 -37.74
C ARG A 215 15.88 -10.19 -36.89
N PRO A 216 14.75 -10.92 -36.89
CA PRO A 216 13.65 -10.59 -35.98
C PRO A 216 14.18 -10.68 -34.53
N PRO A 217 13.87 -9.69 -33.68
CA PRO A 217 14.29 -9.73 -32.29
C PRO A 217 13.65 -10.93 -31.59
N ALA A 218 14.46 -11.72 -30.90
CA ALA A 218 13.98 -12.84 -30.10
C ALA A 218 13.06 -12.35 -28.97
N PRO A 219 12.08 -13.16 -28.50
CA PRO A 219 11.13 -12.79 -27.43
C PRO A 219 11.78 -12.37 -26.10
N GLN A 220 13.08 -12.59 -25.92
CA GLN A 220 13.86 -12.19 -24.74
C GLN A 220 14.06 -10.67 -24.61
N HIS A 221 13.97 -9.90 -25.72
CA HIS A 221 14.13 -8.43 -25.65
C HIS A 221 12.91 -7.71 -25.06
N ALA A 222 11.70 -8.28 -25.20
CA ALA A 222 10.49 -7.72 -24.63
C ALA A 222 10.48 -7.80 -23.08
N GLN A 223 10.99 -8.90 -22.51
CA GLN A 223 11.10 -9.07 -21.06
C GLN A 223 12.15 -8.13 -20.43
N GLY A 224 13.25 -7.87 -21.14
CA GLY A 224 14.27 -6.90 -20.70
C GLY A 224 13.74 -5.47 -20.63
N GLY A 225 12.92 -5.07 -21.60
CA GLY A 225 12.28 -3.74 -21.62
C GLY A 225 11.31 -3.54 -20.45
N MET A 226 10.46 -4.53 -20.17
CA MET A 226 9.51 -4.43 -19.06
C MET A 226 10.21 -4.29 -17.70
N HIS A 227 11.25 -5.09 -17.45
CA HIS A 227 12.03 -4.98 -16.20
C HIS A 227 12.64 -3.59 -16.00
N GLN A 228 13.16 -2.98 -17.07
CA GLN A 228 13.71 -1.62 -17.02
C GLN A 228 12.63 -0.58 -16.74
N ILE A 229 11.45 -0.73 -17.36
CA ILE A 229 10.29 0.13 -17.11
C ILE A 229 9.86 0.01 -15.65
N GLU A 230 9.76 -1.20 -15.10
CA GLU A 230 9.37 -1.40 -13.71
C GLU A 230 10.35 -0.75 -12.72
N VAL A 231 11.65 -0.95 -12.94
CA VAL A 231 12.68 -0.32 -12.10
C VAL A 231 12.63 1.20 -12.23
N ALA A 232 12.37 1.73 -13.43
CA ALA A 232 12.28 3.16 -13.65
C ALA A 232 11.02 3.80 -13.03
N VAL A 233 9.87 3.12 -13.11
CA VAL A 233 8.58 3.65 -12.64
C VAL A 233 8.34 3.35 -11.16
N PHE A 234 8.60 2.12 -10.73
CA PHE A 234 8.29 1.63 -9.39
C PHE A 234 9.51 1.58 -8.46
N GLY A 235 10.72 1.75 -9.01
CA GLY A 235 11.97 1.61 -8.27
C GLY A 235 12.37 0.15 -8.00
N GLU A 236 11.55 -0.82 -8.42
CA GLU A 236 11.79 -2.24 -8.24
C GLU A 236 11.01 -3.10 -9.24
N PRO A 237 11.50 -4.32 -9.57
CA PRO A 237 10.86 -5.20 -10.54
C PRO A 237 9.72 -6.01 -9.90
N LEU A 238 8.52 -5.43 -9.83
CA LEU A 238 7.38 -6.01 -9.12
C LEU A 238 6.81 -7.25 -9.81
N LEU A 239 6.72 -7.26 -11.14
CA LEU A 239 6.24 -8.36 -11.95
C LEU A 239 7.16 -9.57 -11.81
N THR A 240 8.49 -9.38 -11.90
CA THR A 240 9.45 -10.47 -11.65
C THR A 240 9.24 -11.07 -10.25
N ARG A 241 8.98 -10.24 -9.22
CA ARG A 241 8.70 -10.74 -7.87
C ARG A 241 7.34 -11.43 -7.75
N LEU A 242 6.32 -10.98 -8.48
CA LEU A 242 5.02 -11.64 -8.55
C LEU A 242 5.13 -13.01 -9.25
N GLU A 243 5.91 -13.09 -10.33
CA GLU A 243 6.28 -14.34 -11.00
C GLU A 243 7.06 -15.25 -10.05
N ASP A 244 8.00 -14.72 -9.26
CA ASP A 244 8.71 -15.49 -8.22
C ASP A 244 7.72 -16.08 -7.21
N LEU A 245 6.80 -15.26 -6.69
CA LEU A 245 5.77 -15.71 -5.76
C LEU A 245 4.88 -16.80 -6.40
N GLN A 246 4.43 -16.59 -7.63
CA GLN A 246 3.66 -17.56 -8.41
C GLN A 246 4.39 -18.90 -8.55
N ARG A 247 5.70 -18.85 -8.83
CA ARG A 247 6.58 -20.03 -8.88
C ARG A 247 6.67 -20.74 -7.54
N GLN A 248 6.80 -20.02 -6.43
CA GLN A 248 6.81 -20.61 -5.07
C GLN A 248 5.48 -21.27 -4.71
N LEU A 249 4.37 -20.74 -5.23
CA LEU A 249 3.01 -21.25 -5.03
C LEU A 249 2.70 -22.49 -5.89
N GLY A 250 3.65 -23.00 -6.66
CA GLY A 250 3.52 -24.30 -7.33
C GLY A 250 2.67 -24.28 -8.60
N GLN A 251 2.30 -23.12 -9.15
CA GLN A 251 1.54 -23.04 -10.41
C GLN A 251 2.31 -23.61 -11.62
N ASN A 252 3.62 -23.89 -11.48
CA ASN A 252 4.48 -24.45 -12.52
C ASN A 252 4.84 -25.95 -12.31
N GLY A 253 3.95 -26.74 -11.69
CA GLY A 253 4.04 -28.20 -11.70
C GLY A 253 4.78 -28.86 -10.52
N SER A 254 5.13 -28.11 -9.46
CA SER A 254 5.60 -28.72 -8.21
C SER A 254 4.39 -29.06 -7.32
N PRO A 255 4.23 -30.31 -6.86
CA PRO A 255 3.11 -30.71 -6.00
C PRO A 255 3.22 -30.16 -4.57
N ILE A 256 4.37 -29.60 -4.17
CA ILE A 256 4.62 -29.10 -2.82
C ILE A 256 4.85 -27.59 -2.88
N VAL A 257 3.95 -26.85 -2.22
CA VAL A 257 4.06 -25.39 -2.04
C VAL A 257 4.99 -25.07 -0.87
N ASP A 258 6.09 -24.36 -1.15
CA ASP A 258 7.01 -23.84 -0.12
C ASP A 258 6.46 -22.52 0.45
N TRP A 259 5.48 -22.64 1.32
CA TRP A 259 4.82 -21.49 1.95
C TRP A 259 5.77 -20.59 2.73
N LYS A 260 6.88 -21.12 3.26
CA LYS A 260 7.85 -20.30 3.97
C LYS A 260 8.52 -19.31 3.02
N LYS A 261 8.94 -19.78 1.83
CA LYS A 261 9.47 -18.89 0.79
C LYS A 261 8.39 -17.98 0.21
N ALA A 262 7.16 -18.47 0.03
CA ALA A 262 6.04 -17.66 -0.43
C ALA A 262 5.76 -16.49 0.52
N CYS A 263 5.68 -16.72 1.84
CA CYS A 263 5.50 -15.65 2.83
C CYS A 263 6.68 -14.66 2.84
N GLN A 264 7.92 -15.12 2.67
CA GLN A 264 9.07 -14.23 2.54
C GLN A 264 8.99 -13.33 1.29
N ALA A 265 8.58 -13.89 0.16
CA ALA A 265 8.36 -13.14 -1.08
C ALA A 265 7.20 -12.15 -0.94
N LEU A 266 6.09 -12.58 -0.33
CA LEU A 266 4.91 -11.78 -0.06
C LEU A 266 5.23 -10.56 0.82
N GLY A 267 6.00 -10.74 1.90
CA GLY A 267 6.39 -9.63 2.77
C GLY A 267 7.19 -8.54 2.04
N ARG A 268 8.02 -8.91 1.06
CA ARG A 268 8.75 -7.95 0.21
C ARG A 268 7.83 -7.28 -0.81
N LEU A 269 6.93 -8.04 -1.42
CA LEU A 269 5.95 -7.54 -2.39
C LEU A 269 4.95 -6.58 -1.77
N ARG A 270 4.51 -6.84 -0.54
CA ARG A 270 3.51 -6.03 0.17
C ARG A 270 3.90 -4.56 0.20
N LEU A 271 5.14 -4.24 0.56
CA LEU A 271 5.64 -2.86 0.61
C LEU A 271 5.70 -2.21 -0.78
N GLY A 272 6.03 -2.99 -1.81
CA GLY A 272 6.03 -2.53 -3.20
C GLY A 272 4.64 -2.20 -3.71
N LEU A 273 3.72 -3.15 -3.57
CA LEU A 273 2.33 -3.00 -4.00
C LEU A 273 1.62 -1.90 -3.22
N HIS A 274 1.82 -1.80 -1.91
CA HIS A 274 1.20 -0.76 -1.08
C HIS A 274 1.65 0.65 -1.46
N ARG A 275 2.89 0.81 -1.94
CA ARG A 275 3.39 2.10 -2.47
C ARG A 275 2.68 2.52 -3.76
N LEU A 276 2.26 1.56 -4.58
CA LEU A 276 1.52 1.83 -5.81
C LEU A 276 0.04 2.08 -5.53
N ASP A 277 -0.60 1.11 -4.90
CA ASP A 277 -1.99 1.15 -4.48
C ASP A 277 -2.18 0.13 -3.34
N PRO A 278 -2.55 0.56 -2.13
CA PRO A 278 -2.86 -0.32 -1.00
C PRO A 278 -3.83 -1.46 -1.35
N ARG A 279 -4.74 -1.25 -2.31
CA ARG A 279 -5.71 -2.26 -2.75
C ARG A 279 -5.05 -3.43 -3.49
N LEU A 280 -3.90 -3.23 -4.13
CA LEU A 280 -3.18 -4.32 -4.81
C LEU A 280 -2.60 -5.31 -3.80
N ALA A 281 -2.07 -4.82 -2.68
CA ALA A 281 -1.57 -5.67 -1.61
C ALA A 281 -2.72 -6.46 -0.95
N GLN A 282 -3.87 -5.81 -0.72
CA GLN A 282 -5.08 -6.46 -0.20
C GLN A 282 -5.60 -7.54 -1.16
N ARG A 283 -5.71 -7.21 -2.46
CA ARG A 283 -6.15 -8.17 -3.48
C ARG A 283 -5.23 -9.38 -3.57
N LEU A 284 -3.91 -9.18 -3.44
CA LEU A 284 -2.97 -10.30 -3.39
C LEU A 284 -3.21 -11.17 -2.15
N THR A 285 -3.43 -10.58 -0.97
CA THR A 285 -3.85 -11.33 0.22
C THR A 285 -5.11 -12.16 -0.06
N GLU A 286 -6.17 -11.55 -0.61
CA GLU A 286 -7.46 -12.22 -0.89
C GLU A 286 -7.28 -13.46 -1.78
N ILE A 287 -6.50 -13.32 -2.87
CA ILE A 287 -6.21 -14.42 -3.80
C ILE A 287 -5.48 -15.57 -3.10
N LEU A 288 -4.65 -15.29 -2.10
CA LEU A 288 -3.84 -16.28 -1.42
C LEU A 288 -4.55 -16.97 -0.24
N LEU A 289 -5.67 -16.42 0.24
CA LEU A 289 -6.39 -16.99 1.39
C LEU A 289 -6.89 -18.42 1.13
N GLU A 290 -7.50 -18.68 -0.02
CA GLU A 290 -8.02 -20.02 -0.33
C GLU A 290 -6.90 -21.07 -0.47
N PRO A 291 -5.81 -20.83 -1.23
CA PRO A 291 -4.65 -21.73 -1.25
C PRO A 291 -4.03 -21.94 0.13
N LEU A 292 -3.94 -20.87 0.94
CA LEU A 292 -3.42 -20.93 2.31
C LEU A 292 -4.29 -21.86 3.17
N MET A 293 -5.61 -21.67 3.14
CA MET A 293 -6.53 -22.48 3.91
C MET A 293 -6.47 -23.94 3.48
N THR A 294 -6.44 -24.21 2.18
CA THR A 294 -6.27 -25.57 1.64
C THR A 294 -4.98 -26.20 2.13
N ALA A 295 -3.86 -25.47 2.08
CA ALA A 295 -2.57 -25.97 2.55
C ALA A 295 -2.54 -26.21 4.05
N ALA A 296 -3.19 -25.35 4.83
CA ALA A 296 -3.31 -25.50 6.27
C ALA A 296 -4.16 -26.73 6.63
N THR A 297 -5.19 -27.09 5.83
CA THR A 297 -6.10 -28.22 6.14
C THR A 297 -5.37 -29.55 6.06
N ASN A 298 -4.36 -29.63 5.20
CA ASN A 298 -3.57 -30.84 4.97
C ASN A 298 -2.35 -30.96 5.90
N ARG A 299 -2.28 -30.17 6.97
CA ARG A 299 -1.14 -30.10 7.91
C ARG A 299 -1.57 -30.44 9.33
N SER A 300 -0.60 -30.80 10.18
CA SER A 300 -0.86 -30.86 11.61
C SER A 300 -1.24 -29.48 12.14
N TYR A 301 -1.98 -29.45 13.24
CA TYR A 301 -2.38 -28.21 13.90
C TYR A 301 -1.22 -27.22 14.12
N GLU A 302 -0.09 -27.69 14.67
CA GLU A 302 1.09 -26.84 14.92
C GLU A 302 1.67 -26.25 13.64
N GLN A 303 1.77 -27.06 12.58
CA GLN A 303 2.26 -26.61 11.27
C GLN A 303 1.31 -25.63 10.60
N ALA A 304 0.00 -25.83 10.75
CA ALA A 304 -1.02 -24.94 10.23
C ALA A 304 -1.02 -23.59 10.96
N ARG A 305 -0.88 -23.60 12.29
CA ARG A 305 -0.72 -22.40 13.12
C ARG A 305 0.51 -21.59 12.75
N ASP A 306 1.66 -22.25 12.60
CA ASP A 306 2.90 -21.58 12.18
C ASP A 306 2.77 -20.99 10.77
N LEU A 307 2.14 -21.71 9.85
CA LEU A 307 1.83 -21.23 8.50
C LEU A 307 0.96 -19.96 8.51
N VAL A 308 -0.15 -19.96 9.25
CA VAL A 308 -1.06 -18.80 9.34
C VAL A 308 -0.37 -17.63 10.05
N ARG A 309 0.43 -17.88 11.10
CA ARG A 309 1.25 -16.84 11.75
C ARG A 309 2.22 -16.18 10.76
N ASP A 310 2.96 -16.99 10.02
CA ASP A 310 3.93 -16.47 9.05
C ASP A 310 3.21 -15.69 7.93
N PHE A 311 2.07 -16.18 7.45
CA PHE A 311 1.25 -15.50 6.44
C PHE A 311 0.70 -14.16 6.93
N THR A 312 0.08 -14.11 8.11
CA THR A 312 -0.50 -12.88 8.69
C THR A 312 0.56 -11.83 8.98
N SER A 313 1.80 -12.24 9.28
CA SER A 313 2.93 -11.30 9.44
C SER A 313 3.43 -10.70 8.11
N ALA A 314 3.27 -11.43 7.01
CA ALA A 314 3.76 -11.07 5.68
C ALA A 314 2.73 -10.33 4.82
N SER A 315 1.45 -10.52 5.10
CA SER A 315 0.32 -10.09 4.25
C SER A 315 -0.27 -8.75 4.69
N GLU A 316 -1.01 -8.12 3.78
CA GLU A 316 -1.79 -6.93 4.12
C GLU A 316 -3.13 -7.37 4.71
N PRO A 317 -3.54 -6.86 5.90
CA PRO A 317 -4.84 -7.16 6.47
C PRO A 317 -5.98 -6.75 5.54
N LEU A 318 -7.03 -7.56 5.52
CA LEU A 318 -8.21 -7.26 4.71
C LEU A 318 -9.12 -6.27 5.44
N PRO A 319 -9.82 -5.38 4.72
CA PRO A 319 -10.79 -4.48 5.34
C PRO A 319 -11.87 -5.19 6.15
N LEU A 320 -12.23 -6.42 5.77
CA LEU A 320 -13.23 -7.23 6.47
C LEU A 320 -12.66 -8.06 7.63
N ASP A 321 -11.35 -8.12 7.81
CA ASP A 321 -10.69 -8.87 8.90
C ASP A 321 -9.38 -8.19 9.33
N PRO A 322 -9.45 -6.96 9.90
CA PRO A 322 -8.30 -6.09 10.11
C PRO A 322 -7.27 -6.66 11.09
N HIS A 323 -7.70 -7.53 12.02
CA HIS A 323 -6.85 -8.17 13.01
C HIS A 323 -6.68 -9.68 12.79
N TRP A 324 -7.13 -10.20 11.64
CA TRP A 324 -7.08 -11.62 11.29
C TRP A 324 -7.90 -12.55 12.21
N ASN A 325 -8.81 -12.00 13.03
CA ASN A 325 -9.57 -12.78 13.99
C ASN A 325 -10.48 -13.81 13.30
N ARG A 326 -11.08 -13.46 12.15
CA ARG A 326 -11.87 -14.41 11.37
C ARG A 326 -10.99 -15.52 10.81
N LEU A 327 -9.84 -15.19 10.21
CA LEU A 327 -8.92 -16.19 9.69
C LEU A 327 -8.44 -17.15 10.79
N TRP A 328 -8.09 -16.63 11.97
CA TRP A 328 -7.69 -17.45 13.11
C TRP A 328 -8.83 -18.34 13.60
N ALA A 329 -10.06 -17.81 13.70
CA ALA A 329 -11.21 -18.61 14.12
C ALA A 329 -11.44 -19.81 13.18
N LEU A 330 -11.42 -19.58 11.86
CA LEU A 330 -11.55 -20.64 10.85
C LEU A 330 -10.42 -21.68 10.89
N LEU A 331 -9.23 -21.31 11.35
CA LEU A 331 -8.15 -22.28 11.58
C LEU A 331 -8.45 -23.18 12.78
N TRP A 332 -8.98 -22.60 13.86
CA TRP A 332 -9.27 -23.29 15.13
C TRP A 332 -10.53 -24.14 15.09
N GLU A 333 -11.47 -23.90 14.17
CA GLU A 333 -12.66 -24.73 13.95
C GLU A 333 -12.39 -26.13 13.39
N ARG A 334 -11.17 -26.37 12.92
CA ARG A 334 -10.84 -27.61 12.22
C ARG A 334 -10.88 -28.81 13.18
N PRO A 335 -10.97 -30.05 12.66
CA PRO A 335 -11.07 -31.25 13.50
C PRO A 335 -9.92 -31.46 14.51
N GLN A 336 -8.78 -30.79 14.32
CA GLN A 336 -7.62 -30.84 15.23
C GLN A 336 -7.46 -29.57 16.07
N GLY A 337 -8.39 -28.63 15.95
CA GLY A 337 -8.36 -27.35 16.63
C GLY A 337 -8.96 -27.41 18.04
N ASP A 338 -8.98 -26.25 18.68
CA ASP A 338 -9.49 -26.02 20.02
C ASP A 338 -10.69 -25.10 19.87
N LEU A 339 -11.88 -25.65 20.08
CA LEU A 339 -13.13 -24.94 19.89
C LEU A 339 -13.23 -23.69 20.77
N GLU A 340 -12.74 -23.74 22.01
CA GLU A 340 -12.79 -22.60 22.92
C GLU A 340 -12.01 -21.42 22.35
N ARG A 341 -10.86 -21.69 21.73
CA ARG A 341 -10.06 -20.68 21.04
C ARG A 341 -10.70 -20.20 19.74
N ALA A 342 -11.37 -21.09 19.00
CA ALA A 342 -12.16 -20.68 17.83
C ALA A 342 -13.22 -19.64 18.24
N VAL A 343 -13.99 -19.94 19.28
CA VAL A 343 -15.01 -19.06 19.84
C VAL A 343 -14.39 -17.77 20.39
N GLU A 344 -13.23 -17.82 21.05
CA GLU A 344 -12.50 -16.64 21.50
C GLU A 344 -12.16 -15.71 20.33
N HIS A 345 -11.64 -16.24 19.23
CA HIS A 345 -11.33 -15.45 18.04
C HIS A 345 -12.58 -14.92 17.33
N TRP A 346 -13.67 -15.68 17.25
CA TRP A 346 -14.93 -15.16 16.74
C TRP A 346 -15.48 -14.01 17.59
N ARG A 347 -15.37 -14.10 18.91
CA ARG A 347 -15.76 -13.00 19.81
C ARG A 347 -14.91 -11.75 19.61
N LYS A 348 -13.60 -11.91 19.39
CA LYS A 348 -12.74 -10.77 19.00
C LYS A 348 -13.15 -10.21 17.63
N TYR A 349 -13.52 -11.07 16.69
CA TYR A 349 -14.01 -10.64 15.37
C TYR A 349 -15.34 -9.87 15.45
N LEU A 350 -16.24 -10.20 16.38
CA LEU A 350 -17.46 -9.43 16.62
C LEU A 350 -17.18 -7.97 17.04
N ILE A 351 -16.11 -7.75 17.82
CA ILE A 351 -15.62 -6.43 18.21
C ILE A 351 -15.05 -5.69 16.97
N ASP A 352 -14.31 -6.40 16.12
CA ASP A 352 -13.81 -5.83 14.87
C ASP A 352 -14.96 -5.38 13.97
N ILE A 353 -15.99 -6.22 13.78
CA ILE A 353 -17.15 -5.91 12.94
C ILE A 353 -17.83 -4.61 13.37
N GLU A 354 -17.95 -4.37 14.68
CA GLU A 354 -18.53 -3.14 15.20
C GLU A 354 -17.79 -1.88 14.71
N GLN A 355 -16.48 -1.98 14.47
CA GLN A 355 -15.61 -0.87 14.09
C GLN A 355 -15.31 -0.81 12.58
N LEU A 356 -15.85 -1.72 11.77
CA LEU A 356 -15.56 -1.78 10.33
C LEU A 356 -16.15 -0.59 9.57
N ALA A 357 -15.28 0.33 9.14
CA ALA A 357 -15.65 1.48 8.32
C ALA A 357 -16.14 1.10 6.91
N ALA A 358 -15.83 -0.12 6.44
CA ALA A 358 -16.24 -0.61 5.13
C ALA A 358 -17.72 -1.00 5.04
N LEU A 359 -18.40 -1.15 6.18
CA LEU A 359 -19.80 -1.62 6.27
C LEU A 359 -20.70 -0.56 6.91
N SER A 360 -21.91 -0.41 6.37
CA SER A 360 -22.95 0.39 7.03
C SER A 360 -23.33 -0.21 8.40
N PRO A 361 -23.91 0.57 9.33
CA PRO A 361 -24.35 0.05 10.63
C PRO A 361 -25.27 -1.18 10.51
N HIS A 362 -26.17 -1.17 9.53
CA HIS A 362 -27.08 -2.28 9.28
C HIS A 362 -26.35 -3.54 8.77
N GLU A 363 -25.39 -3.39 7.86
CA GLU A 363 -24.56 -4.51 7.39
C GLU A 363 -23.68 -5.08 8.52
N ARG A 364 -23.16 -4.22 9.41
CA ARG A 364 -22.42 -4.65 10.61
C ARG A 364 -23.28 -5.51 11.52
N HIS A 365 -24.49 -5.07 11.88
CA HIS A 365 -25.41 -5.88 12.70
C HIS A 365 -25.75 -7.21 12.05
N ARG A 366 -26.03 -7.21 10.73
CA ARG A 366 -26.33 -8.45 10.01
C ARG A 366 -25.15 -9.41 9.98
N LEU A 367 -23.93 -8.91 9.77
CA LEU A 367 -22.72 -9.72 9.82
C LEU A 367 -22.44 -10.24 11.23
N GLN A 368 -22.61 -9.42 12.27
CA GLN A 368 -22.51 -9.86 13.66
C GLN A 368 -23.53 -10.94 13.99
N ALA A 369 -24.77 -10.81 13.51
CA ALA A 369 -25.80 -11.83 13.68
C ALA A 369 -25.42 -13.16 13.03
N ILE A 370 -24.83 -13.14 11.83
CA ILE A 370 -24.31 -14.34 11.16
C ILE A 370 -23.19 -14.99 11.99
N VAL A 371 -22.24 -14.19 12.51
CA VAL A 371 -21.13 -14.71 13.32
C VAL A 371 -21.63 -15.28 14.66
N TRP A 372 -22.57 -14.62 15.32
CA TRP A 372 -23.20 -15.14 16.54
C TRP A 372 -23.93 -16.46 16.29
N ARG A 373 -24.64 -16.58 15.16
CA ARG A 373 -25.28 -17.84 14.78
C ARG A 373 -24.24 -18.95 14.61
N HIS A 374 -23.16 -18.66 13.89
CA HIS A 374 -22.05 -19.59 13.67
C HIS A 374 -21.39 -20.04 14.98
N ILE A 375 -21.19 -19.13 15.96
CA ILE A 375 -20.72 -19.50 17.30
C ILE A 375 -21.71 -20.46 17.98
N GLY A 376 -23.01 -20.21 17.86
CA GLY A 376 -24.07 -21.09 18.39
C GLY A 376 -24.04 -22.48 17.74
N GLU A 377 -23.88 -22.53 16.41
CA GLU A 377 -23.70 -23.75 15.60
C GLU A 377 -22.54 -24.59 16.13
N LEU A 378 -21.36 -24.01 16.25
CA LEU A 378 -20.15 -24.68 16.73
C LEU A 378 -20.30 -25.25 18.15
N LEU A 379 -20.88 -24.47 19.08
CA LEU A 379 -21.05 -24.90 20.47
C LEU A 379 -22.12 -26.00 20.62
N ALA A 380 -23.16 -25.96 19.81
CA ALA A 380 -24.19 -26.99 19.76
C ALA A 380 -23.64 -28.31 19.22
N GLU A 381 -22.89 -28.28 18.11
CA GLU A 381 -22.28 -29.47 17.50
C GLU A 381 -21.32 -30.18 18.47
N ASP A 382 -20.45 -29.44 19.15
CA ASP A 382 -19.52 -29.98 20.14
C ASP A 382 -20.23 -30.67 21.32
N SER A 383 -21.36 -30.11 21.76
CA SER A 383 -22.16 -30.72 22.83
C SER A 383 -22.81 -32.05 22.42
N ARG A 384 -23.07 -32.25 21.11
CA ARG A 384 -23.62 -33.49 20.56
C ARG A 384 -22.56 -34.57 20.41
N ASP A 385 -21.34 -34.22 19.99
CA ASP A 385 -20.23 -35.15 19.80
C ASP A 385 -19.79 -35.83 21.11
N ASP A 386 -19.82 -35.10 22.24
CA ASP A 386 -19.56 -35.66 23.58
C ASP A 386 -20.53 -36.80 23.97
N SER A 387 -21.72 -36.85 23.34
CA SER A 387 -22.74 -37.85 23.66
C SER A 387 -22.55 -39.21 22.96
N LEU A 388 -21.71 -39.28 21.92
CA LEU A 388 -21.54 -40.48 21.07
C LEU A 388 -20.29 -41.31 21.42
N GLY A 389 -19.43 -40.84 22.32
CA GLY A 389 -18.20 -41.52 22.74
C GLY A 389 -18.45 -42.78 23.58
N PHE A 390 -18.76 -43.92 22.95
CA PHE A 390 -19.04 -45.22 23.60
C PHE A 390 -17.91 -45.80 24.50
N PHE A 391 -16.70 -45.22 24.49
CA PHE A 391 -15.53 -45.74 25.22
C PHE A 391 -14.81 -44.70 26.11
N ALA A 392 -15.27 -43.44 26.15
CA ALA A 392 -14.69 -42.43 27.05
C ALA A 392 -15.36 -42.51 28.43
N ALA A 393 -14.59 -42.28 29.51
CA ALA A 393 -15.16 -42.02 30.83
C ALA A 393 -16.25 -40.95 30.68
N GLY A 394 -17.48 -41.24 31.12
CA GLY A 394 -18.70 -40.58 30.64
C GLY A 394 -18.59 -39.05 30.58
N PRO A 395 -19.19 -38.42 29.55
CA PRO A 395 -19.06 -36.99 29.30
C PRO A 395 -19.41 -36.18 30.54
N ASP A 396 -18.62 -35.14 30.80
CA ASP A 396 -18.90 -34.20 31.87
C ASP A 396 -20.20 -33.45 31.58
N ARG A 397 -21.30 -33.98 32.12
CA ARG A 397 -22.65 -33.44 31.93
C ARG A 397 -22.75 -31.96 32.33
N ALA A 398 -21.90 -31.49 33.23
CA ALA A 398 -21.88 -30.07 33.60
C ALA A 398 -21.30 -29.22 32.46
N ALA A 399 -20.18 -29.65 31.88
CA ALA A 399 -19.57 -29.01 30.73
C ALA A 399 -20.50 -29.01 29.50
N THR A 400 -21.14 -30.15 29.18
CA THR A 400 -22.10 -30.23 28.06
C THR A 400 -23.27 -29.27 28.24
N ARG A 401 -23.86 -29.20 29.44
CA ARG A 401 -24.94 -28.24 29.74
C ARG A 401 -24.48 -26.79 29.65
N GLN A 402 -23.26 -26.50 30.09
CA GLN A 402 -22.69 -25.16 30.00
C GLN A 402 -22.51 -24.75 28.53
N ARG A 403 -21.99 -25.65 27.67
CA ARG A 403 -21.84 -25.36 26.22
C ARG A 403 -23.18 -25.16 25.54
N LEU A 404 -24.19 -25.97 25.86
CA LEU A 404 -25.57 -25.77 25.36
C LEU A 404 -26.15 -24.42 25.78
N ALA A 405 -25.95 -24.00 27.03
CA ALA A 405 -26.40 -22.69 27.50
C ALA A 405 -25.72 -21.55 26.74
N LEU A 406 -24.41 -21.67 26.48
CA LEU A 406 -23.65 -20.70 25.68
C LEU A 406 -24.09 -20.68 24.21
N ALA A 407 -24.46 -21.84 23.65
CA ALA A 407 -24.99 -21.94 22.30
C ALA A 407 -26.33 -21.20 22.17
N VAL A 408 -27.26 -21.43 23.11
CA VAL A 408 -28.54 -20.71 23.20
C VAL A 408 -28.31 -19.20 23.32
N GLU A 409 -27.43 -18.76 24.22
CA GLU A 409 -27.11 -17.34 24.39
C GLU A 409 -26.60 -16.72 23.08
N ALA A 410 -25.72 -17.41 22.35
CA ALA A 410 -25.19 -16.95 21.07
C ALA A 410 -26.30 -16.81 20.00
N LEU A 411 -27.21 -17.78 19.89
CA LEU A 411 -28.34 -17.73 18.96
C LEU A 411 -29.33 -16.61 19.30
N GLU A 412 -29.59 -16.38 20.59
CA GLU A 412 -30.40 -15.24 21.04
C GLU A 412 -29.75 -13.90 20.70
N GLN A 413 -28.42 -13.75 20.85
CA GLN A 413 -27.71 -12.56 20.39
C GLN A 413 -27.82 -12.37 18.87
N SER A 414 -27.75 -13.46 18.10
CA SER A 414 -27.95 -13.41 16.65
C SER A 414 -29.32 -12.85 16.29
N LEU A 415 -30.39 -13.38 16.89
CA LEU A 415 -31.77 -12.92 16.65
C LEU A 415 -32.03 -11.50 17.13
N ARG A 416 -31.38 -11.07 18.22
CA ARG A 416 -31.47 -9.69 18.70
C ARG A 416 -30.92 -8.69 17.68
N LEU A 417 -29.85 -9.05 16.98
CA LEU A 417 -29.22 -8.20 15.96
C LEU A 417 -29.93 -8.25 14.62
N ASP A 418 -30.46 -9.42 14.24
CA ASP A 418 -31.25 -9.60 13.01
C ASP A 418 -32.42 -10.59 13.23
N PRO A 419 -33.61 -10.09 13.63
CA PRO A 419 -34.79 -10.92 13.88
C PRO A 419 -35.35 -11.62 12.63
N ARG A 420 -34.79 -11.39 11.44
CA ARG A 420 -35.26 -12.01 10.19
C ARG A 420 -34.49 -13.29 9.84
N GLN A 421 -33.51 -13.68 10.65
CA GLN A 421 -32.71 -14.89 10.41
C GLN A 421 -33.47 -16.16 10.78
N ARG A 422 -34.33 -16.61 9.86
CA ARG A 422 -35.07 -17.87 9.99
C ARG A 422 -34.20 -19.09 10.37
N PRO A 423 -33.00 -19.31 9.77
CA PRO A 423 -32.16 -20.44 10.17
C PRO A 423 -31.78 -20.44 11.65
N THR A 424 -31.63 -19.26 12.26
CA THR A 424 -31.30 -19.13 13.69
C THR A 424 -32.47 -19.57 14.58
N TYR A 425 -33.72 -19.24 14.20
CA TYR A 425 -34.92 -19.74 14.91
C TYR A 425 -35.04 -21.26 14.81
N GLU A 426 -34.84 -21.81 13.62
CA GLU A 426 -34.92 -23.27 13.38
C GLU A 426 -33.93 -24.00 14.29
N MET A 427 -32.68 -23.53 14.35
CA MET A 427 -31.66 -24.10 15.22
C MET A 427 -31.98 -23.96 16.71
N LEU A 428 -32.49 -22.80 17.14
CA LEU A 428 -32.86 -22.57 18.54
C LEU A 428 -34.00 -23.50 19.00
N LEU A 429 -34.99 -23.72 18.13
CA LEU A 429 -36.08 -24.66 18.37
C LEU A 429 -35.57 -26.10 18.49
N GLU A 430 -34.64 -26.52 17.62
CA GLU A 430 -34.00 -27.85 17.71
C GLU A 430 -33.30 -28.04 19.06
N LEU A 431 -32.51 -27.06 19.51
CA LEU A 431 -31.79 -27.14 20.79
C LEU A 431 -32.73 -27.21 22.01
N HIS A 432 -33.84 -26.45 22.00
CA HIS A 432 -34.82 -26.53 23.09
C HIS A 432 -35.60 -27.85 23.10
N GLN A 433 -35.86 -28.45 21.93
CA GLN A 433 -36.45 -29.79 21.82
C GLN A 433 -35.52 -30.85 22.38
N GLU A 434 -34.24 -30.82 22.01
CA GLU A 434 -33.22 -31.75 22.51
C GLU A 434 -33.06 -31.67 24.04
N ASN A 435 -33.25 -30.49 24.62
CA ASN A 435 -33.10 -30.26 26.06
C ASN A 435 -34.41 -30.36 26.87
N ASN A 436 -35.53 -30.76 26.26
CA ASN A 436 -36.86 -30.86 26.90
C ASN A 436 -37.29 -29.57 27.64
N GLN A 437 -37.14 -28.39 27.00
CA GLN A 437 -37.55 -27.10 27.55
C GLN A 437 -38.82 -26.55 26.86
N PRO A 438 -40.03 -27.03 27.22
CA PRO A 438 -41.27 -26.70 26.51
C PRO A 438 -41.66 -25.21 26.60
N GLU A 439 -41.31 -24.54 27.70
CA GLU A 439 -41.60 -23.11 27.87
C GLU A 439 -40.77 -22.23 26.95
N ALA A 440 -39.50 -22.56 26.73
CA ALA A 440 -38.62 -21.84 25.81
C ALA A 440 -38.99 -22.09 24.35
N LEU A 441 -39.42 -23.32 24.04
CA LEU A 441 -39.99 -23.69 22.73
C LEU A 441 -41.19 -22.82 22.33
N ALA A 442 -42.10 -22.54 23.28
CA ALA A 442 -43.26 -21.70 23.03
C ALA A 442 -42.93 -20.22 22.85
N GLN A 443 -41.77 -19.75 23.32
CA GLN A 443 -41.31 -18.36 23.16
C GLN A 443 -40.52 -18.16 21.85
N ALA A 444 -39.83 -19.19 21.38
CA ALA A 444 -39.05 -19.15 20.14
C ALA A 444 -39.90 -19.39 18.86
N ALA A 445 -41.03 -20.09 18.99
CA ALA A 445 -42.00 -20.34 17.91
C ALA A 445 -42.99 -19.17 17.74
#